data_AF-A0A6B0YGS9-F1
#
_entry.id   AF-A0A6B0YGS9-F1
#
_cell.length_a   1.000
_cell.length_b   1.000
_cell.length_c   1.000
_cell.angle_alpha   90.00
_cell.angle_beta   90.00
_cell.angle_gamma   90.00
#
_symmetry.space_group_name_H-M   'P 1'
#
loop_
_entity.id
_entity.type
_entity.pdbx_description
1 polymer ?
#
loop_
_entity_poly.entity_id
_entity_poly.type
_entity_poly.pdbx_seq_one_letter_code
_entity_poly.pdbx_strand_id
1 'polypeptide(L)'
;MRAGHHSVVLAAMADGIGDLTFASREWVAAAGEVLAAAADRHADGLADLGRFSLCEVAHNAPAYLHAGPSLAWHAHFDGAKVSAHVGELCVEACDLKIEGDHSVMSNLGRISFTGSDPDVVAAAQSRLQKLSRWESHGSFPQHPVLGAVLRSLHDAMAPRTMPRFVWMTPEWVNSARHIVTTRAVSEKYADGLKNVVYTFAEEFTDTPRYAFPGGAHGGFWIRCDHGEVTVGAGPLPDALQPADALTKGIYAPVVPVGRTVNAAMTDADKEEQARYSKMAFRRDEKTGKHPVGQTSPSGRGPMPPELSRVLMPLHDELSKRSSGDLPADYDLDVKPDWGIPQGFDRDPDYDPSWLRYDEVDIYGDPLD
;
A
#
# COMPACT_ATOMS: atom_id res chain seq x y z
N MET A 1 -16.08 -5.55 24.29
CA MET A 1 -15.69 -6.62 23.36
C MET A 1 -16.75 -6.74 22.26
N ARG A 2 -16.53 -6.10 21.11
CA ARG A 2 -17.08 -6.59 19.85
C ARG A 2 -15.99 -7.46 19.27
N ALA A 3 -16.30 -8.71 18.94
CA ALA A 3 -15.41 -9.55 18.15
C ALA A 3 -15.08 -8.78 16.87
N GLY A 4 -13.79 -8.59 16.60
CA GLY A 4 -13.34 -7.82 15.45
C GLY A 4 -13.89 -8.46 14.19
N HIS A 5 -14.72 -7.74 13.43
CA HIS A 5 -14.93 -8.05 12.04
C HIS A 5 -13.55 -7.99 11.39
N HIS A 6 -12.95 -9.15 11.10
CA HIS A 6 -11.75 -9.20 10.28
C HIS A 6 -12.09 -8.52 8.95
N SER A 7 -11.30 -7.52 8.55
CA SER A 7 -11.46 -6.86 7.26
C SER A 7 -11.51 -7.93 6.16
N VAL A 8 -12.60 -7.97 5.39
CA VAL A 8 -12.77 -8.91 4.27
C VAL A 8 -11.65 -8.70 3.24
N VAL A 9 -11.18 -7.47 3.11
CA VAL A 9 -10.01 -7.12 2.28
C VAL A 9 -8.77 -7.82 2.84
N LEU A 10 -8.49 -7.71 4.14
CA LEU A 10 -7.38 -8.41 4.79
C LEU A 10 -7.47 -9.93 4.66
N ALA A 11 -8.67 -10.50 4.76
CA ALA A 11 -8.90 -11.94 4.61
C ALA A 11 -8.65 -12.45 3.18
N ALA A 12 -8.81 -11.59 2.17
CA ALA A 12 -8.59 -11.91 0.77
C ALA A 12 -7.17 -11.56 0.28
N MET A 13 -6.34 -10.95 1.14
CA MET A 13 -5.00 -10.52 0.75
C MET A 13 -4.04 -11.69 0.62
N ALA A 14 -3.29 -11.66 -0.48
CA ALA A 14 -2.17 -12.56 -0.70
C ALA A 14 -1.09 -12.42 0.37
N ASP A 15 -0.55 -13.55 0.84
CA ASP A 15 0.74 -13.55 1.53
C ASP A 15 1.84 -13.03 0.58
N GLY A 16 2.81 -12.29 1.13
CA GLY A 16 3.90 -11.68 0.37
C GLY A 16 3.67 -10.20 0.03
N ILE A 17 4.73 -9.56 -0.48
CA ILE A 17 4.83 -8.09 -0.51
C ILE A 17 4.99 -7.48 -1.90
N GLY A 18 5.18 -8.30 -2.93
CA GLY A 18 5.52 -7.84 -4.29
C GLY A 18 6.86 -7.09 -4.36
N ASP A 19 7.41 -7.03 -5.57
CA ASP A 19 8.69 -6.39 -5.89
C ASP A 19 8.58 -5.37 -7.04
N LEU A 20 7.45 -5.35 -7.77
CA LEU A 20 7.22 -4.48 -8.91
C LEU A 20 6.03 -3.56 -8.67
N THR A 21 6.16 -2.27 -8.99
CA THR A 21 5.03 -1.32 -8.87
C THR A 21 4.16 -1.43 -10.12
N PHE A 22 2.84 -1.60 -9.94
CA PHE A 22 1.91 -1.75 -11.06
C PHE A 22 2.11 -0.66 -12.12
N ALA A 23 2.15 -1.07 -13.40
CA ALA A 23 2.38 -0.23 -14.57
C ALA A 23 3.73 0.55 -14.61
N SER A 24 4.67 0.29 -13.69
CA SER A 24 6.04 0.81 -13.82
C SER A 24 6.76 0.15 -15.01
N ARG A 25 7.87 0.76 -15.46
CA ARG A 25 8.66 0.23 -16.58
C ARG A 25 9.10 -1.21 -16.36
N GLU A 26 9.55 -1.54 -15.16
CA GLU A 26 10.00 -2.87 -14.76
C GLU A 26 8.83 -3.86 -14.72
N TRP A 27 7.67 -3.41 -14.23
CA TRP A 27 6.44 -4.20 -14.23
C TRP A 27 5.99 -4.52 -15.66
N VAL A 28 5.96 -3.53 -16.55
CA VAL A 28 5.55 -3.70 -17.95
C VAL A 28 6.51 -4.62 -18.70
N ALA A 29 7.82 -4.51 -18.46
CA ALA A 29 8.81 -5.42 -19.05
C ALA A 29 8.53 -6.88 -18.64
N ALA A 30 8.34 -7.14 -17.34
CA ALA A 30 8.01 -8.48 -16.84
C ALA A 30 6.65 -8.98 -17.35
N ALA A 31 5.64 -8.11 -17.38
CA ALA A 31 4.31 -8.41 -17.93
C ALA A 31 4.40 -8.78 -19.42
N GLY A 32 5.25 -8.10 -20.19
CA GLY A 32 5.49 -8.40 -21.60
C GLY A 32 6.05 -9.80 -21.83
N GLU A 33 7.02 -10.23 -21.02
CA GLU A 33 7.58 -11.60 -21.08
C GLU A 33 6.51 -12.65 -20.75
N VAL A 34 5.72 -12.41 -19.70
CA VAL A 34 4.63 -13.29 -19.28
C VAL A 34 3.54 -13.38 -20.36
N LEU A 35 3.14 -12.23 -20.92
CA LEU A 35 2.16 -12.15 -22.00
C LEU A 35 2.62 -12.91 -23.23
N ALA A 36 3.86 -12.70 -23.68
CA ALA A 36 4.44 -13.39 -24.82
C ALA A 36 4.44 -14.91 -24.60
N ALA A 37 4.92 -15.36 -23.43
CA ALA A 37 4.92 -16.78 -23.10
C ALA A 37 3.50 -17.37 -23.02
N ALA A 38 2.52 -16.62 -22.52
CA ALA A 38 1.13 -17.06 -22.45
C ALA A 38 0.48 -17.12 -23.84
N ALA A 39 0.71 -16.11 -24.69
CA ALA A 39 0.20 -16.10 -26.05
C ALA A 39 0.81 -17.23 -26.90
N ASP A 40 2.12 -17.50 -26.75
CA ASP A 40 2.79 -18.61 -27.43
C ASP A 40 2.19 -19.97 -27.03
N ARG A 41 1.91 -20.19 -25.75
CA ARG A 41 1.23 -21.43 -25.28
C ARG A 41 -0.17 -21.61 -25.85
N HIS A 42 -0.82 -20.51 -26.22
CA HIS A 42 -2.19 -20.48 -26.72
C HIS A 42 -2.28 -20.12 -28.22
N ALA A 43 -1.17 -20.18 -28.96
CA ALA A 43 -1.06 -19.59 -30.29
C ALA A 43 -2.14 -20.05 -31.29
N ASP A 44 -2.41 -21.36 -31.34
CA ASP A 44 -3.43 -21.93 -32.22
C ASP A 44 -4.83 -21.39 -31.90
N GLY A 45 -5.11 -21.20 -30.62
CA GLY A 45 -6.39 -20.67 -30.14
C GLY A 45 -6.52 -19.15 -30.27
N LEU A 46 -5.47 -18.45 -30.70
CA LEU A 46 -5.51 -16.99 -30.97
C LEU A 46 -5.49 -16.70 -32.47
N ALA A 47 -5.50 -17.71 -33.34
CA ALA A 47 -5.37 -17.54 -34.78
C ALA A 47 -6.50 -16.71 -35.40
N ASP A 48 -7.71 -16.76 -34.84
CA ASP A 48 -8.89 -16.02 -35.27
C ASP A 48 -9.16 -14.73 -34.46
N LEU A 49 -8.33 -14.42 -33.46
CA LEU A 49 -8.48 -13.20 -32.66
C LEU A 49 -8.40 -11.93 -33.52
N GLY A 50 -7.56 -11.93 -34.56
CA GLY A 50 -7.23 -10.73 -35.31
C GLY A 50 -6.42 -9.75 -34.46
N ARG A 51 -6.72 -8.45 -34.58
CA ARG A 51 -6.08 -7.39 -33.79
C ARG A 51 -6.92 -7.07 -32.55
N PHE A 52 -6.26 -6.98 -31.42
CA PHE A 52 -6.86 -6.51 -30.17
C PHE A 52 -5.85 -5.69 -29.39
N SER A 53 -6.31 -4.66 -28.70
CA SER A 53 -5.49 -3.76 -27.92
C SER A 53 -6.18 -3.39 -26.61
N LEU A 54 -5.41 -3.41 -25.53
CA LEU A 54 -5.87 -2.97 -24.22
C LEU A 54 -4.93 -1.92 -23.65
N CYS A 55 -5.48 -0.99 -22.86
CA CYS A 55 -4.72 -0.02 -22.10
C CYS A 55 -5.31 0.12 -20.69
N GLU A 56 -4.45 0.10 -19.68
CA GLU A 56 -4.82 0.40 -18.31
C GLU A 56 -4.08 1.64 -17.83
N VAL A 57 -4.82 2.59 -17.27
CA VAL A 57 -4.30 3.85 -16.73
C VAL A 57 -4.59 3.91 -15.23
N ALA A 58 -3.53 3.98 -14.45
CA ALA A 58 -3.57 4.07 -13.00
C ALA A 58 -3.19 5.49 -12.57
N HIS A 59 -4.20 6.27 -12.19
CA HIS A 59 -4.08 7.64 -11.70
C HIS A 59 -3.54 7.70 -10.28
N ASN A 60 -3.07 8.87 -9.84
CA ASN A 60 -2.44 9.07 -8.54
C ASN A 60 -1.25 8.12 -8.31
N ALA A 61 -0.34 8.09 -9.29
CA ALA A 61 0.85 7.26 -9.21
C ALA A 61 1.69 7.56 -7.95
N PRO A 62 2.44 6.57 -7.40
CA PRO A 62 3.27 6.80 -6.24
C PRO A 62 4.33 7.87 -6.49
N ALA A 63 4.33 8.93 -5.67
CA ALA A 63 5.21 10.09 -5.84
C ALA A 63 6.71 9.72 -5.90
N TYR A 64 7.16 8.70 -5.17
CA TYR A 64 8.57 8.25 -5.18
C TYR A 64 9.05 7.74 -6.55
N LEU A 65 8.14 7.43 -7.47
CA LEU A 65 8.50 7.01 -8.83
C LEU A 65 8.80 8.19 -9.75
N HIS A 66 8.42 9.41 -9.37
CA HIS A 66 8.60 10.62 -10.18
C HIS A 66 8.04 10.44 -11.61
N ALA A 67 6.90 9.77 -11.72
CA ALA A 67 6.28 9.38 -12.99
C ALA A 67 5.17 10.34 -13.46
N GLY A 68 4.90 11.41 -12.69
CA GLY A 68 3.79 12.33 -12.91
C GLY A 68 2.46 11.77 -12.37
N PRO A 69 1.31 12.27 -12.87
CA PRO A 69 0.00 11.99 -12.30
C PRO A 69 -0.47 10.54 -12.43
N SER A 70 0.06 9.78 -13.40
CA SER A 70 -0.42 8.44 -13.71
C SER A 70 0.67 7.51 -14.22
N LEU A 71 0.49 6.22 -13.97
CA LEU A 71 1.21 5.16 -14.68
C LEU A 71 0.25 4.47 -15.63
N ALA A 72 0.69 4.21 -16.85
CA ALA A 72 -0.12 3.53 -17.84
C ALA A 72 0.69 2.47 -18.57
N TRP A 73 0.00 1.45 -19.02
CA TRP A 73 0.55 0.44 -19.90
C TRP A 73 -0.47 0.01 -20.94
N HIS A 74 0.01 -0.58 -22.02
CA HIS A 74 -0.85 -1.15 -23.04
C HIS A 74 -0.25 -2.41 -23.65
N ALA A 75 -1.11 -3.26 -24.19
CA ALA A 75 -0.71 -4.41 -24.99
C ALA A 75 -1.41 -4.42 -26.34
N HIS A 76 -0.68 -4.82 -27.37
CA HIS A 76 -1.19 -5.07 -28.71
C HIS A 76 -1.06 -6.55 -29.04
N PHE A 77 -2.17 -7.16 -29.44
CA PHE A 77 -2.28 -8.51 -29.97
C PHE A 77 -2.52 -8.44 -31.48
N ASP A 78 -1.77 -9.24 -32.22
CA ASP A 78 -2.01 -9.58 -33.63
C ASP A 78 -1.99 -11.11 -33.74
N GLY A 79 -3.16 -11.70 -33.46
CA GLY A 79 -3.30 -13.11 -33.12
C GLY A 79 -2.44 -13.49 -31.90
N ALA A 80 -1.54 -14.45 -32.07
CA ALA A 80 -0.63 -14.91 -31.03
C ALA A 80 0.56 -13.96 -30.76
N LYS A 81 0.81 -12.99 -31.65
CA LYS A 81 1.92 -12.04 -31.45
C LYS A 81 1.45 -10.93 -30.51
N VAL A 82 2.10 -10.81 -29.36
CA VAL A 82 1.79 -9.77 -28.37
C VAL A 82 3.01 -8.90 -28.08
N SER A 83 2.77 -7.62 -27.85
CA SER A 83 3.76 -6.68 -27.31
C SER A 83 3.12 -5.84 -26.22
N ALA A 84 3.88 -5.53 -25.18
CA ALA A 84 3.47 -4.68 -24.07
C ALA A 84 4.40 -3.47 -23.96
N HIS A 85 3.83 -2.29 -23.70
CA HIS A 85 4.58 -1.03 -23.68
C HIS A 85 4.10 -0.14 -22.53
N VAL A 86 5.00 0.73 -22.08
CA VAL A 86 4.70 1.78 -21.10
C VAL A 86 4.02 2.93 -21.83
N GLY A 87 3.07 3.56 -21.15
CA GLY A 87 2.37 4.75 -21.62
C GLY A 87 0.91 4.48 -21.94
N GLU A 88 0.18 5.57 -22.00
CA GLU A 88 -1.25 5.57 -22.28
C GLU A 88 -1.50 5.56 -23.79
N LEU A 89 -2.52 4.82 -24.22
CA LEU A 89 -3.12 4.96 -25.55
C LEU A 89 -4.34 5.85 -25.48
N CYS A 90 -4.56 6.65 -26.54
CA CYS A 90 -5.83 7.35 -26.69
C CYS A 90 -6.97 6.34 -26.92
N VAL A 91 -8.20 6.74 -26.59
CA VAL A 91 -9.39 5.87 -26.64
C VAL A 91 -9.59 5.27 -28.04
N GLU A 92 -9.29 6.02 -29.09
CA GLU A 92 -9.44 5.58 -30.49
C GLU A 92 -8.40 4.53 -30.91
N ALA A 93 -7.30 4.39 -30.15
CA ALA A 93 -6.21 3.47 -30.43
C ALA A 93 -6.28 2.19 -29.60
N CYS A 94 -7.32 2.01 -28.77
CA CYS A 94 -7.52 0.84 -27.93
C CYS A 94 -8.92 0.23 -28.10
N ASP A 95 -9.01 -1.10 -28.11
CA ASP A 95 -10.27 -1.83 -28.09
C ASP A 95 -10.88 -1.91 -26.69
N LEU A 96 -10.03 -1.83 -25.66
CA LEU A 96 -10.40 -1.73 -24.25
C LEU A 96 -9.49 -0.74 -23.55
N LYS A 97 -10.06 0.26 -22.89
CA LYS A 97 -9.36 1.13 -21.95
C LYS A 97 -10.01 1.04 -20.58
N ILE A 98 -9.21 0.91 -19.52
CA ILE A 98 -9.67 0.93 -18.14
C ILE A 98 -8.84 1.93 -17.36
N GLU A 99 -9.51 2.81 -16.63
CA GLU A 99 -8.86 3.81 -15.80
C GLU A 99 -9.41 3.77 -14.37
N GLY A 100 -8.51 3.93 -13.40
CA GLY A 100 -8.84 4.00 -11.98
C GLY A 100 -7.65 4.50 -11.15
N ASP A 101 -7.84 4.59 -9.84
CA ASP A 101 -6.79 4.94 -8.90
C ASP A 101 -5.75 3.83 -8.76
N HIS A 102 -4.47 4.20 -8.75
CA HIS A 102 -3.34 3.28 -8.72
C HIS A 102 -3.34 2.37 -7.50
N SER A 103 -3.67 2.91 -6.32
CA SER A 103 -3.66 2.14 -5.09
C SER A 103 -4.74 1.04 -5.12
N VAL A 104 -5.89 1.36 -5.71
CA VAL A 104 -7.03 0.44 -5.87
C VAL A 104 -6.72 -0.62 -6.91
N MET A 105 -6.24 -0.22 -8.10
CA MET A 105 -5.90 -1.15 -9.19
C MET A 105 -4.82 -2.14 -8.76
N SER A 106 -3.76 -1.67 -8.10
CA SER A 106 -2.67 -2.53 -7.60
C SER A 106 -3.16 -3.60 -6.62
N ASN A 107 -4.10 -3.24 -5.74
CA ASN A 107 -4.67 -4.17 -4.76
C ASN A 107 -5.64 -5.17 -5.38
N LEU A 108 -6.47 -4.73 -6.34
CA LEU A 108 -7.42 -5.59 -7.04
C LEU A 108 -6.73 -6.76 -7.76
N GLY A 109 -5.58 -6.51 -8.39
CA GLY A 109 -4.79 -7.57 -9.04
C GLY A 109 -4.33 -8.66 -8.06
N ARG A 110 -3.98 -8.31 -6.82
CA ARG A 110 -3.52 -9.29 -5.83
C ARG A 110 -4.66 -10.13 -5.23
N ILE A 111 -5.77 -9.49 -4.90
CA ILE A 111 -6.91 -10.15 -4.26
C ILE A 111 -7.53 -11.20 -5.19
N SER A 112 -7.61 -10.88 -6.48
CA SER A 112 -8.16 -11.77 -7.51
C SER A 112 -7.36 -13.07 -7.68
N PHE A 113 -6.07 -13.08 -7.35
CA PHE A 113 -5.18 -14.24 -7.50
C PHE A 113 -5.25 -15.22 -6.32
N THR A 114 -5.52 -14.73 -5.11
CA THR A 114 -5.07 -15.45 -3.90
C THR A 114 -6.18 -15.94 -3.00
N GLY A 115 -7.40 -15.43 -3.14
CA GLY A 115 -8.47 -15.94 -2.30
C GLY A 115 -8.87 -17.36 -2.71
N SER A 116 -8.69 -18.29 -1.78
CA SER A 116 -9.14 -19.67 -1.87
C SER A 116 -10.66 -19.80 -1.70
N ASP A 117 -11.30 -18.76 -1.15
CA ASP A 117 -12.74 -18.62 -1.01
C ASP A 117 -13.28 -17.60 -2.03
N PRO A 118 -14.00 -18.04 -3.08
CA PRO A 118 -14.57 -17.16 -4.09
C PRO A 118 -15.49 -16.08 -3.54
N ASP A 119 -16.23 -16.36 -2.45
CA ASP A 119 -17.16 -15.40 -1.86
C ASP A 119 -16.41 -14.27 -1.16
N VAL A 120 -15.30 -14.59 -0.49
CA VAL A 120 -14.42 -13.60 0.15
C VAL A 120 -13.70 -12.73 -0.89
N VAL A 121 -13.24 -13.33 -2.00
CA VAL A 121 -12.64 -12.56 -3.12
C VAL A 121 -13.65 -11.60 -3.73
N ALA A 122 -14.84 -12.10 -4.07
CA ALA A 122 -15.88 -11.28 -4.69
C ALA A 122 -16.30 -10.12 -3.77
N ALA A 123 -16.42 -10.38 -2.47
CA ALA A 123 -16.74 -9.35 -1.50
C ALA A 123 -15.61 -8.30 -1.37
N ALA A 124 -14.35 -8.73 -1.34
CA ALA A 124 -13.20 -7.82 -1.29
C ALA A 124 -13.05 -6.98 -2.57
N GLN A 125 -13.24 -7.59 -3.75
CA GLN A 125 -13.25 -6.88 -5.03
C GLN A 125 -14.39 -5.85 -5.10
N SER A 126 -15.61 -6.25 -4.73
CA SER A 126 -16.78 -5.38 -4.70
C SER A 126 -16.54 -4.15 -3.83
N ARG A 127 -15.84 -4.31 -2.71
CA ARG A 127 -15.46 -3.23 -1.79
C ARG A 127 -14.42 -2.31 -2.40
N LEU A 128 -13.29 -2.85 -2.86
CA LEU A 128 -12.22 -2.05 -3.47
C LEU A 128 -12.70 -1.29 -4.71
N GLN A 129 -13.57 -1.89 -5.53
CA GLN A 129 -14.12 -1.23 -6.71
C GLN A 129 -14.91 0.04 -6.36
N LYS A 130 -15.50 0.16 -5.17
CA LYS A 130 -16.19 1.38 -4.76
C LYS A 130 -15.25 2.52 -4.39
N LEU A 131 -13.98 2.22 -4.08
CA LEU A 131 -13.02 3.22 -3.63
C LEU A 131 -12.55 4.11 -4.77
N SER A 132 -12.60 3.62 -6.01
CA SER A 132 -12.12 4.34 -7.19
C SER A 132 -13.27 4.86 -8.04
N ARG A 133 -13.11 6.03 -8.64
CA ARG A 133 -13.79 6.36 -9.89
C ARG A 133 -13.23 5.41 -10.97
N TRP A 134 -14.13 4.82 -11.75
CA TRP A 134 -13.75 3.97 -12.87
C TRP A 134 -14.22 4.59 -14.17
N GLU A 135 -13.33 4.61 -15.15
CA GLU A 135 -13.67 4.92 -16.53
C GLU A 135 -13.30 3.72 -17.38
N SER A 136 -14.20 3.35 -18.29
CA SER A 136 -13.97 2.23 -19.20
C SER A 136 -14.50 2.57 -20.57
N HIS A 137 -13.69 2.27 -21.58
CA HIS A 137 -14.03 2.42 -22.98
C HIS A 137 -13.88 1.07 -23.68
N GLY A 138 -14.81 0.78 -24.59
CA GLY A 138 -14.83 -0.50 -25.29
C GLY A 138 -15.43 -1.62 -24.45
N SER A 139 -14.99 -2.85 -24.66
CA SER A 139 -15.53 -4.01 -23.95
C SER A 139 -14.48 -5.09 -23.81
N PHE A 140 -14.55 -5.84 -22.71
CA PHE A 140 -13.73 -7.04 -22.57
C PHE A 140 -13.97 -8.00 -23.74
N PRO A 141 -12.90 -8.58 -24.29
CA PRO A 141 -13.03 -9.48 -25.43
C PRO A 141 -13.80 -10.72 -24.99
N GLN A 142 -14.84 -11.08 -25.74
CA GLN A 142 -15.58 -12.33 -25.54
C GLN A 142 -14.82 -13.57 -26.07
N HIS A 143 -13.56 -13.38 -26.46
CA HIS A 143 -12.71 -14.42 -26.98
C HIS A 143 -12.15 -15.29 -25.83
N PRO A 144 -12.56 -16.57 -25.72
CA PRO A 144 -12.27 -17.39 -24.54
C PRO A 144 -10.77 -17.63 -24.32
N VAL A 145 -10.01 -17.82 -25.41
CA VAL A 145 -8.56 -18.02 -25.35
C VAL A 145 -7.82 -16.75 -24.93
N LEU A 146 -8.17 -15.58 -25.47
CA LEU A 146 -7.63 -14.30 -24.98
C LEU A 146 -7.93 -14.10 -23.49
N GLY A 147 -9.14 -14.45 -23.04
CA GLY A 147 -9.45 -14.46 -21.61
C GLY A 147 -8.53 -15.37 -20.79
N ALA A 148 -8.12 -16.53 -21.31
CA ALA A 148 -7.15 -17.42 -20.65
C ALA A 148 -5.73 -16.85 -20.62
N VAL A 149 -5.31 -16.15 -21.68
CA VAL A 149 -4.03 -15.44 -21.74
C VAL A 149 -3.98 -14.30 -20.72
N LEU A 150 -5.02 -13.47 -20.66
CA LEU A 150 -5.10 -12.38 -19.70
C LEU A 150 -5.15 -12.87 -18.25
N ARG A 151 -5.85 -13.99 -17.98
CA ARG A 151 -5.78 -14.66 -16.67
C ARG A 151 -4.37 -15.17 -16.36
N SER A 152 -3.68 -15.78 -17.32
CA SER A 152 -2.29 -16.23 -17.13
C SER A 152 -1.35 -15.08 -16.81
N LEU A 153 -1.54 -13.93 -17.47
CA LEU A 153 -0.80 -12.71 -17.14
C LEU A 153 -1.08 -12.28 -15.70
N HIS A 154 -2.35 -12.13 -15.38
CA HIS A 154 -2.82 -11.69 -14.08
C HIS A 154 -2.22 -12.57 -12.97
N ASP A 155 -2.34 -13.89 -13.08
CA ASP A 155 -1.91 -14.84 -12.05
C ASP A 155 -0.39 -14.85 -11.86
N ALA A 156 0.38 -14.62 -12.92
CA ALA A 156 1.84 -14.53 -12.82
C ALA A 156 2.31 -13.18 -12.26
N MET A 157 1.60 -12.09 -12.55
CA MET A 157 2.00 -10.74 -12.15
C MET A 157 1.44 -10.32 -10.78
N ALA A 158 0.30 -10.86 -10.35
CA ALA A 158 -0.30 -10.59 -9.05
C ALA A 158 0.69 -10.75 -7.87
N PRO A 159 1.41 -11.88 -7.69
CA PRO A 159 2.34 -12.03 -6.57
C PRO A 159 3.53 -11.05 -6.63
N ARG A 160 3.91 -10.62 -7.84
CA ARG A 160 5.00 -9.66 -8.09
C ARG A 160 4.57 -8.21 -7.89
N THR A 161 3.27 -7.91 -8.02
CA THR A 161 2.74 -6.55 -7.95
C THR A 161 2.69 -6.07 -6.50
N MET A 162 3.24 -4.89 -6.22
CA MET A 162 3.34 -4.34 -4.87
C MET A 162 2.01 -3.72 -4.42
N PRO A 163 1.35 -4.22 -3.36
CA PRO A 163 0.11 -3.63 -2.85
C PRO A 163 0.35 -2.25 -2.23
N ARG A 164 -0.72 -1.45 -2.16
CA ARG A 164 -0.69 -0.07 -1.64
C ARG A 164 -1.84 0.15 -0.66
N PHE A 165 -1.56 0.62 0.55
CA PHE A 165 -2.54 0.83 1.61
C PHE A 165 -2.34 2.15 2.32
N VAL A 166 -3.41 2.66 2.90
CA VAL A 166 -3.34 3.79 3.83
C VAL A 166 -2.46 3.41 5.02
N TRP A 167 -1.59 4.33 5.43
CA TRP A 167 -0.62 4.10 6.51
C TRP A 167 -1.29 3.64 7.81
N MET A 168 -0.66 2.71 8.55
CA MET A 168 -1.13 2.21 9.86
C MET A 168 -2.52 1.54 9.89
N THR A 169 -3.16 1.30 8.75
CA THR A 169 -4.34 0.43 8.69
C THR A 169 -3.95 -1.02 8.93
N PRO A 170 -4.89 -1.91 9.30
CA PRO A 170 -4.62 -3.33 9.48
C PRO A 170 -3.92 -3.99 8.27
N GLU A 171 -4.25 -3.60 7.05
CA GLU A 171 -3.64 -4.08 5.81
C GLU A 171 -2.18 -3.64 5.66
N TRP A 172 -1.88 -2.38 5.99
CA TRP A 172 -0.52 -1.87 6.04
C TRP A 172 0.31 -2.63 7.10
N VAL A 173 -0.25 -2.83 8.29
CA VAL A 173 0.40 -3.59 9.37
C VAL A 173 0.58 -5.06 9.01
N ASN A 174 -0.30 -5.64 8.20
CA ASN A 174 -0.12 -7.01 7.70
C ASN A 174 1.13 -7.12 6.80
N SER A 175 1.38 -6.11 5.97
CA SER A 175 2.62 -6.02 5.18
C SER A 175 3.85 -5.88 6.09
N ALA A 176 3.75 -5.03 7.12
CA ALA A 176 4.82 -4.86 8.12
C ALA A 176 5.14 -6.17 8.84
N ARG A 177 4.10 -6.90 9.26
CA ARG A 177 4.22 -8.23 9.87
C ARG A 177 5.02 -9.16 8.98
N HIS A 178 4.64 -9.29 7.70
CA HIS A 178 5.34 -10.17 6.76
C HIS A 178 6.83 -9.82 6.64
N ILE A 179 7.18 -8.54 6.47
CA ILE A 179 8.57 -8.08 6.38
C ILE A 179 9.35 -8.42 7.66
N VAL A 180 8.80 -8.07 8.82
CA VAL A 180 9.50 -8.21 10.10
C VAL A 180 9.67 -9.68 10.47
N THR A 181 8.62 -10.49 10.38
CA THR A 181 8.68 -11.91 10.79
C THR A 181 9.57 -12.73 9.87
N THR A 182 9.50 -12.51 8.55
CA THR A 182 10.34 -13.22 7.56
C THR A 182 11.83 -12.92 7.79
N ARG A 183 12.16 -11.67 8.10
CA ARG A 183 13.55 -11.29 8.43
C ARG A 183 13.99 -11.87 9.77
N ALA A 184 13.13 -11.80 10.79
CA ALA A 184 13.42 -12.32 12.12
C ALA A 184 13.79 -13.81 12.12
N VAL A 185 13.14 -14.63 11.28
CA VAL A 185 13.42 -16.07 11.19
C VAL A 185 14.55 -16.44 10.24
N SER A 186 15.09 -15.50 9.47
CA SER A 186 16.18 -15.78 8.54
C SER A 186 17.50 -16.10 9.27
N GLU A 187 18.33 -16.94 8.67
CA GLU A 187 19.66 -17.33 9.21
C GLU A 187 20.52 -16.13 9.59
N LYS A 188 20.36 -15.01 8.86
CA LYS A 188 21.11 -13.77 9.10
C LYS A 188 20.79 -13.09 10.43
N TYR A 189 19.56 -13.23 10.96
CA TYR A 189 19.08 -12.45 12.09
C TYR A 189 18.62 -13.30 13.29
N ALA A 190 18.14 -14.53 13.05
CA ALA A 190 17.51 -15.36 14.08
C ALA A 190 18.36 -15.56 15.34
N ASP A 191 19.67 -15.82 15.18
CA ASP A 191 20.57 -16.04 16.31
C ASP A 191 20.70 -14.83 17.24
N GLY A 192 20.70 -13.61 16.68
CA GLY A 192 20.80 -12.38 17.46
C GLY A 192 19.56 -12.10 18.31
N LEU A 193 18.40 -12.64 17.94
CA LEU A 193 17.13 -12.38 18.62
C LEU A 193 16.85 -13.31 19.80
N LYS A 194 17.58 -14.42 19.93
CA LYS A 194 17.33 -15.48 20.94
C LYS A 194 17.31 -14.98 22.39
N ASN A 195 18.03 -13.91 22.69
CA ASN A 195 18.13 -13.34 24.03
C ASN A 195 17.43 -11.98 24.15
N VAL A 196 16.65 -11.59 23.14
CA VAL A 196 15.95 -10.30 23.12
C VAL A 196 14.56 -10.47 23.72
N VAL A 197 14.24 -9.62 24.69
CA VAL A 197 12.86 -9.39 25.15
C VAL A 197 12.60 -7.90 25.07
N TYR A 198 11.83 -7.49 24.07
CA TYR A 198 11.58 -6.07 23.80
C TYR A 198 10.21 -5.82 23.17
N THR A 199 9.52 -4.79 23.61
CA THR A 199 8.22 -4.34 23.09
C THR A 199 8.33 -2.92 22.57
N PHE A 200 8.10 -2.73 21.28
CA PHE A 200 8.04 -1.45 20.60
C PHE A 200 6.60 -1.16 20.19
N ALA A 201 6.13 0.08 20.36
CA ALA A 201 4.80 0.48 19.94
C ALA A 201 4.78 1.91 19.35
N GLU A 202 4.00 2.10 18.30
CA GLU A 202 3.58 3.38 17.76
C GLU A 202 2.06 3.48 17.80
N GLU A 203 1.53 4.58 18.34
CA GLU A 203 0.10 4.81 18.51
C GLU A 203 -0.27 6.25 18.12
N PHE A 204 -1.29 6.39 17.27
CA PHE A 204 -1.70 7.67 16.71
C PHE A 204 -3.21 7.92 16.90
N THR A 205 -3.55 9.06 17.52
CA THR A 205 -4.93 9.52 17.80
C THR A 205 -5.48 10.39 16.67
N ASP A 206 -6.76 10.80 16.71
CA ASP A 206 -7.34 11.73 15.72
C ASP A 206 -7.22 11.22 14.27
N THR A 207 -7.45 9.92 14.12
CA THR A 207 -7.44 9.24 12.84
C THR A 207 -8.55 9.75 11.93
N PRO A 208 -8.34 9.73 10.60
CA PRO A 208 -9.37 10.12 9.67
C PRO A 208 -10.52 9.15 9.64
N ARG A 209 -11.73 9.68 9.54
CA ARG A 209 -12.95 8.89 9.53
C ARG A 209 -13.03 7.95 8.34
N TYR A 210 -12.53 8.33 7.15
CA TYR A 210 -12.55 7.41 6.00
C TYR A 210 -11.67 6.16 6.21
N ALA A 211 -10.58 6.22 6.98
CA ALA A 211 -9.73 5.04 7.22
C ALA A 211 -10.02 4.33 8.55
N PHE A 212 -10.53 5.08 9.53
CA PHE A 212 -10.85 4.61 10.87
C PHE A 212 -12.24 5.11 11.29
N PRO A 213 -13.33 4.62 10.66
CA PRO A 213 -14.69 5.17 10.84
C PRO A 213 -15.19 5.09 12.29
N GLY A 214 -14.69 4.12 13.07
CA GLY A 214 -14.99 4.02 14.50
C GLY A 214 -14.18 4.93 15.42
N GLY A 215 -13.37 5.85 14.87
CA GLY A 215 -12.43 6.70 15.63
C GLY A 215 -11.29 5.91 16.29
N ALA A 216 -11.02 4.70 15.79
CA ALA A 216 -9.97 3.84 16.34
C ALA A 216 -8.59 4.46 16.11
N HIS A 217 -7.70 4.36 17.10
CA HIS A 217 -6.33 4.82 16.93
C HIS A 217 -5.59 3.98 15.87
N GLY A 218 -4.83 4.65 15.02
CA GLY A 218 -3.87 4.00 14.14
C GLY A 218 -2.70 3.51 14.98
N GLY A 219 -2.13 2.34 14.66
CA GLY A 219 -1.01 1.86 15.45
C GLY A 219 -0.34 0.61 14.92
N PHE A 220 0.89 0.43 15.36
CA PHE A 220 1.79 -0.65 15.00
C PHE A 220 2.62 -1.00 16.22
N TRP A 221 2.68 -2.28 16.56
CA TRP A 221 3.53 -2.73 17.66
C TRP A 221 4.23 -4.04 17.33
N ILE A 222 5.38 -4.22 17.97
CA ILE A 222 6.24 -5.39 17.83
C ILE A 222 6.61 -5.88 19.22
N ARG A 223 6.43 -7.18 19.45
CA ARG A 223 7.00 -7.87 20.61
C ARG A 223 8.02 -8.89 20.13
N CYS A 224 9.24 -8.76 20.59
CA CYS A 224 10.25 -9.80 20.51
C CYS A 224 10.37 -10.49 21.86
N ASP A 225 10.28 -11.81 21.88
CA ASP A 225 10.41 -12.65 23.07
C ASP A 225 11.24 -13.89 22.73
N HIS A 226 12.53 -13.86 23.07
CA HIS A 226 13.48 -14.95 22.85
C HIS A 226 13.51 -15.51 21.41
N GLY A 227 13.48 -14.62 20.42
CA GLY A 227 13.50 -14.97 18.99
C GLY A 227 12.11 -15.09 18.36
N GLU A 228 11.05 -15.18 19.16
CA GLU A 228 9.68 -15.08 18.64
C GLU A 228 9.33 -13.60 18.43
N VAL A 229 8.95 -13.23 17.20
CA VAL A 229 8.56 -11.86 16.86
C VAL A 229 7.08 -11.83 16.47
N THR A 230 6.30 -11.10 17.25
CA THR A 230 4.88 -10.85 17.01
C THR A 230 4.68 -9.39 16.58
N VAL A 231 3.82 -9.17 15.59
CA VAL A 231 3.46 -7.84 15.08
C VAL A 231 1.94 -7.68 15.05
N GLY A 232 1.45 -6.56 15.58
CA GLY A 232 0.02 -6.25 15.61
C GLY A 232 -0.32 -4.81 15.26
N ALA A 233 -1.60 -4.60 14.96
CA ALA A 233 -2.18 -3.33 14.55
C ALA A 233 -2.93 -2.67 15.71
N GLY A 234 -3.08 -1.34 15.62
CA GLY A 234 -3.75 -0.51 16.64
C GLY A 234 -2.89 -0.32 17.90
N PRO A 235 -3.52 0.15 19.01
CA PRO A 235 -2.84 0.31 20.29
C PRO A 235 -2.23 -1.00 20.81
N LEU A 236 -1.13 -0.90 21.54
CA LEU A 236 -0.53 -2.05 22.22
C LEU A 236 -1.50 -2.61 23.29
N PRO A 237 -1.88 -3.90 23.22
CA PRO A 237 -2.81 -4.51 24.17
C PRO A 237 -2.34 -4.40 25.62
N ASP A 238 -3.30 -4.25 26.56
CA ASP A 238 -3.03 -4.12 28.00
C ASP A 238 -2.14 -5.24 28.55
N ALA A 239 -2.32 -6.47 28.07
CA ALA A 239 -1.52 -7.63 28.50
C ALA A 239 -0.04 -7.57 28.08
N LEU A 240 0.31 -6.68 27.16
CA LEU A 240 1.67 -6.45 26.66
C LEU A 240 2.27 -5.12 27.15
N GLN A 241 1.50 -4.33 27.92
CA GLN A 241 1.97 -3.09 28.52
C GLN A 241 2.85 -3.37 29.75
N PRO A 242 3.78 -2.45 30.11
CA PRO A 242 4.15 -1.25 29.36
C PRO A 242 5.07 -1.55 28.16
N ALA A 243 4.99 -0.74 27.11
CA ALA A 243 5.98 -0.77 26.03
C ALA A 243 7.38 -0.40 26.54
N ASP A 244 8.42 -0.95 25.92
CA ASP A 244 9.82 -0.58 26.16
C ASP A 244 10.20 0.70 25.42
N ALA A 245 9.68 0.88 24.20
CA ALA A 245 9.69 2.15 23.48
C ALA A 245 8.29 2.44 22.94
N LEU A 246 7.82 3.67 23.18
CA LEU A 246 6.52 4.14 22.73
C LEU A 246 6.68 5.47 21.97
N THR A 247 6.29 5.46 20.69
CA THR A 247 5.99 6.67 19.93
C THR A 247 4.48 6.91 20.02
N LYS A 248 4.05 8.06 20.53
CA LYS A 248 2.63 8.42 20.58
C LYS A 248 2.39 9.84 20.12
N GLY A 249 1.38 10.04 19.29
CA GLY A 249 1.03 11.38 18.82
C GLY A 249 -0.27 11.43 18.05
N ILE A 250 -0.46 12.50 17.31
CA ILE A 250 -1.63 12.73 16.46
C ILE A 250 -1.40 12.05 15.11
N TYR A 251 -2.41 11.35 14.60
CA TYR A 251 -2.51 10.80 13.25
C TYR A 251 -2.68 11.97 12.30
N ALA A 252 -1.58 12.60 12.02
CA ALA A 252 -1.42 13.67 11.06
C ALA A 252 -0.13 13.33 10.29
N PRO A 253 0.26 14.06 9.23
CA PRO A 253 1.47 13.73 8.47
C PRO A 253 2.77 13.86 9.28
N VAL A 254 2.67 14.16 10.58
CA VAL A 254 3.67 14.54 11.57
C VAL A 254 4.77 13.47 11.74
N VAL A 255 4.62 12.29 11.14
CA VAL A 255 5.68 11.26 11.13
C VAL A 255 5.87 10.72 9.71
N PRO A 256 6.83 11.26 8.93
CA PRO A 256 7.13 10.77 7.58
C PRO A 256 7.69 9.35 7.56
N VAL A 257 7.99 8.78 8.73
CA VAL A 257 8.83 7.59 8.90
C VAL A 257 8.23 6.37 8.20
N GLY A 258 6.90 6.28 8.06
CA GLY A 258 6.25 5.20 7.29
C GLY A 258 5.88 5.53 5.84
N ARG A 259 6.08 6.77 5.37
CA ARG A 259 5.41 7.32 4.18
C ARG A 259 6.38 7.77 3.08
N THR A 260 7.68 7.84 3.37
CA THR A 260 8.71 8.29 2.42
C THR A 260 9.73 7.21 2.10
N VAL A 261 9.99 6.98 0.82
CA VAL A 261 11.04 6.08 0.35
C VAL A 261 12.36 6.86 0.34
N ASN A 262 13.06 6.92 1.48
CA ASN A 262 14.28 7.74 1.61
C ASN A 262 15.32 7.43 0.51
N ALA A 263 15.42 6.16 0.10
CA ALA A 263 16.32 5.74 -0.96
C ALA A 263 15.99 6.31 -2.37
N ALA A 264 14.76 6.77 -2.59
CA ALA A 264 14.28 7.30 -3.87
C ALA A 264 13.95 8.80 -3.83
N MET A 265 14.16 9.46 -2.69
CA MET A 265 13.93 10.90 -2.53
C MET A 265 14.98 11.71 -3.28
N THR A 266 14.51 12.75 -3.98
CA THR A 266 15.37 13.81 -4.49
C THR A 266 15.95 14.62 -3.33
N ASP A 267 16.96 15.45 -3.59
CA ASP A 267 17.51 16.30 -2.54
C ASP A 267 16.51 17.37 -2.07
N ALA A 268 15.62 17.82 -2.96
CA ALA A 268 14.53 18.73 -2.61
C ALA A 268 13.53 18.06 -1.63
N ASP A 269 13.16 16.80 -1.89
CA ASP A 269 12.28 16.04 -0.99
C ASP A 269 12.93 15.88 0.39
N LYS A 270 14.24 15.59 0.44
CA LYS A 270 14.97 15.44 1.71
C LYS A 270 15.00 16.75 2.49
N GLU A 271 15.17 17.88 1.82
CA GLU A 271 15.12 19.20 2.45
C GLU A 271 13.72 19.57 2.96
N GLU A 272 12.67 19.24 2.22
CA GLU A 272 11.28 19.36 2.68
C GLU A 272 11.02 18.49 3.91
N GLN A 273 11.35 17.20 3.85
CA GLN A 273 11.18 16.25 4.94
C GLN A 273 11.98 16.66 6.20
N ALA A 274 13.19 17.20 6.04
CA ALA A 274 14.00 17.69 7.16
C ALA A 274 13.36 18.90 7.86
N ARG A 275 12.83 19.87 7.07
CA ARG A 275 12.08 21.02 7.60
C ARG A 275 10.81 20.56 8.32
N TYR A 276 10.09 19.64 7.71
CA TYR A 276 8.87 19.07 8.27
C TYR A 276 9.14 18.33 9.58
N SER A 277 10.12 17.43 9.61
CA SER A 277 10.52 16.67 10.81
C SER A 277 10.86 17.61 11.97
N LYS A 278 11.58 18.70 11.69
CA LYS A 278 11.90 19.72 12.71
C LYS A 278 10.64 20.36 13.29
N MET A 279 9.60 20.61 12.48
CA MET A 279 8.33 21.17 12.95
C MET A 279 7.51 20.13 13.72
N ALA A 280 7.44 18.91 13.22
CA ALA A 280 6.66 17.81 13.76
C ALA A 280 7.06 17.42 15.20
N PHE A 281 8.36 17.42 15.49
CA PHE A 281 8.89 17.10 16.81
C PHE A 281 9.09 18.34 17.70
N ARG A 282 8.79 19.55 17.21
CA ARG A 282 8.89 20.78 18.01
C ARG A 282 7.72 20.86 18.99
N ARG A 283 7.97 21.41 20.18
CA ARG A 283 6.90 21.75 21.12
C ARG A 283 5.98 22.80 20.53
N ASP A 284 4.69 22.58 20.64
CA ASP A 284 3.69 23.59 20.38
C ASP A 284 3.87 24.76 21.36
N GLU A 285 3.93 25.99 20.83
CA GLU A 285 4.25 27.18 21.63
C GLU A 285 3.11 27.57 22.59
N LYS A 286 1.86 27.17 22.31
CA LYS A 286 0.70 27.48 23.16
C LYS A 286 0.52 26.49 24.30
N THR A 287 0.67 25.19 24.02
CA THR A 287 0.42 24.10 24.97
C THR A 287 1.69 23.57 25.63
N GLY A 288 2.86 23.87 25.08
CA GLY A 288 4.16 23.38 25.57
C GLY A 288 4.39 21.88 25.37
N LYS A 289 3.46 21.18 24.71
CA LYS A 289 3.50 19.73 24.45
C LYS A 289 4.07 19.44 23.06
N HIS A 290 4.65 18.25 22.91
CA HIS A 290 5.04 17.75 21.59
C HIS A 290 3.83 17.11 20.90
N PRO A 291 3.62 17.35 19.58
CA PRO A 291 2.58 16.68 18.80
C PRO A 291 2.78 15.16 18.73
N VAL A 292 4.04 14.73 18.74
CA VAL A 292 4.48 13.34 18.83
C VAL A 292 5.56 13.25 19.91
N GLY A 293 5.38 12.35 20.86
CA GLY A 293 6.32 12.07 21.94
C GLY A 293 6.91 10.67 21.82
N GLN A 294 8.22 10.56 22.02
CA GLN A 294 8.90 9.29 22.22
C GLN A 294 9.22 9.11 23.70
N THR A 295 8.84 7.96 24.25
CA THR A 295 9.00 7.63 25.66
C THR A 295 9.48 6.19 25.82
N SER A 296 9.98 5.84 27.01
CA SER A 296 10.39 4.48 27.38
C SER A 296 9.63 4.02 28.64
N PRO A 297 8.32 3.70 28.53
CA PRO A 297 7.46 3.46 29.69
C PRO A 297 7.94 2.36 30.64
N SER A 298 8.53 1.27 30.14
CA SER A 298 9.04 0.17 30.97
C SER A 298 10.38 0.48 31.68
N GLY A 299 11.09 1.51 31.23
CA GLY A 299 12.45 1.84 31.67
C GLY A 299 13.58 0.95 31.11
N ARG A 300 13.30 -0.01 30.19
CA ARG A 300 14.35 -0.87 29.59
C ARG A 300 15.32 -0.15 28.65
N GLY A 301 15.02 1.10 28.27
CA GLY A 301 15.90 1.92 27.46
C GLY A 301 15.77 1.64 25.95
N PRO A 302 16.81 1.93 25.16
CA PRO A 302 16.72 1.89 23.70
C PRO A 302 16.55 0.47 23.16
N MET A 303 16.05 0.40 21.93
CA MET A 303 15.87 -0.87 21.21
C MET A 303 17.19 -1.62 21.06
N PRO A 304 17.22 -2.94 21.34
CA PRO A 304 18.39 -3.78 21.12
C PRO A 304 18.87 -3.70 19.65
N PRO A 305 20.19 -3.60 19.40
CA PRO A 305 20.74 -3.49 18.05
C PRO A 305 20.30 -4.62 17.12
N GLU A 306 20.15 -5.83 17.63
CA GLU A 306 19.74 -7.01 16.89
C GLU A 306 18.32 -6.85 16.35
N LEU A 307 17.39 -6.37 17.19
CA LEU A 307 16.02 -6.06 16.78
C LEU A 307 16.00 -4.85 15.82
N SER A 308 16.79 -3.81 16.08
CA SER A 308 16.89 -2.64 15.20
C SER A 308 17.32 -3.02 13.78
N ARG A 309 18.24 -3.98 13.62
CA ARG A 309 18.69 -4.47 12.29
C ARG A 309 17.59 -5.22 11.52
N VAL A 310 16.64 -5.83 12.22
CA VAL A 310 15.46 -6.44 11.59
C VAL A 310 14.54 -5.34 11.04
N LEU A 311 14.33 -4.28 11.82
CA LEU A 311 13.41 -3.18 11.49
C LEU A 311 13.99 -2.14 10.54
N MET A 312 15.32 -2.04 10.40
CA MET A 312 15.96 -0.95 9.66
C MET A 312 15.41 -0.76 8.23
N PRO A 313 15.16 -1.80 7.42
CA PRO A 313 14.59 -1.61 6.07
C PRO A 313 13.07 -1.43 6.04
N LEU A 314 12.40 -1.53 7.19
CA LEU A 314 10.94 -1.51 7.28
C LEU A 314 10.38 -0.21 6.70
N HIS A 315 11.02 0.92 6.99
CA HIS A 315 10.57 2.24 6.52
C HIS A 315 10.67 2.37 4.99
N ASP A 316 11.79 1.96 4.40
CA ASP A 316 11.98 2.01 2.94
C ASP A 316 11.05 1.03 2.21
N GLU A 317 10.74 -0.11 2.82
CA GLU A 317 9.82 -1.08 2.22
C GLU A 317 8.35 -0.62 2.39
N LEU A 318 7.94 -0.21 3.58
CA LEU A 318 6.55 0.16 3.81
C LEU A 318 6.16 1.47 3.14
N SER A 319 7.07 2.41 2.98
CA SER A 319 6.80 3.65 2.24
C SER A 319 6.42 3.39 0.77
N LYS A 320 7.05 2.41 0.11
CA LYS A 320 6.63 1.97 -1.23
C LYS A 320 5.25 1.29 -1.25
N ARG A 321 4.68 1.00 -0.09
CA ARG A 321 3.36 0.37 0.10
C ARG A 321 2.35 1.28 0.79
N SER A 322 2.76 2.46 1.21
CA SER A 322 1.90 3.48 1.80
C SER A 322 1.31 4.32 0.68
N SER A 323 -0.01 4.28 0.49
CA SER A 323 -0.69 5.17 -0.44
C SER A 323 -0.50 6.64 -0.03
N GLY A 324 -0.59 7.54 -1.01
CA GLY A 324 -0.47 8.99 -0.78
C GLY A 324 -1.70 9.60 -0.12
N ASP A 325 -2.62 8.76 0.37
CA ASP A 325 -3.94 9.16 0.85
C ASP A 325 -3.82 9.72 2.25
N LEU A 326 -3.47 11.00 2.31
CA LEU A 326 -3.68 11.79 3.51
C LEU A 326 -5.08 12.42 3.51
N PRO A 327 -5.75 12.37 4.66
CA PRO A 327 -6.99 13.08 4.89
C PRO A 327 -6.86 14.59 4.74
N ALA A 328 -7.93 15.23 4.28
CA ALA A 328 -8.21 16.63 4.59
C ALA A 328 -9.20 16.78 5.77
N ASP A 329 -9.75 15.67 6.28
CA ASP A 329 -10.94 15.57 7.12
C ASP A 329 -10.67 14.91 8.49
N TYR A 330 -9.56 15.26 9.13
CA TYR A 330 -9.24 14.82 10.49
C TYR A 330 -10.32 15.21 11.51
N ASP A 331 -10.42 14.43 12.58
CA ASP A 331 -11.24 14.76 13.74
C ASP A 331 -10.63 15.98 14.49
N LEU A 332 -11.09 17.17 14.07
CA LEU A 332 -11.11 18.52 14.65
C LEU A 332 -9.98 19.12 15.53
N ASP A 333 -8.88 18.44 15.87
CA ASP A 333 -7.84 19.01 16.76
C ASP A 333 -6.45 19.22 16.12
N VAL A 334 -6.34 19.09 14.79
CA VAL A 334 -5.10 19.37 14.05
C VAL A 334 -5.00 20.80 13.54
N LYS A 335 -3.78 21.33 13.54
CA LYS A 335 -3.51 22.65 12.93
C LYS A 335 -3.79 22.60 11.42
N PRO A 336 -4.37 23.65 10.82
CA PRO A 336 -4.63 23.69 9.38
C PRO A 336 -3.39 23.37 8.53
N ASP A 337 -2.22 23.87 8.91
CA ASP A 337 -0.95 23.62 8.22
C ASP A 337 -0.53 22.13 8.21
N TRP A 338 -1.06 21.32 9.13
CA TRP A 338 -0.79 19.89 9.20
C TRP A 338 -1.75 19.07 8.35
N GLY A 339 -2.83 19.67 7.84
CA GLY A 339 -3.68 19.03 6.83
C GLY A 339 -3.13 19.14 5.41
N ILE A 340 -1.99 19.82 5.21
CA ILE A 340 -1.41 20.04 3.89
C ILE A 340 -0.47 18.87 3.54
N PRO A 341 -0.77 18.09 2.49
CA PRO A 341 0.13 17.04 2.00
C PRO A 341 1.49 17.63 1.62
N GLN A 342 2.57 16.93 1.93
CA GLN A 342 3.90 17.33 1.46
C GLN A 342 4.06 17.00 -0.03
N GLY A 343 4.95 17.69 -0.74
CA GLY A 343 5.16 17.45 -2.17
C GLY A 343 5.66 16.04 -2.49
N PHE A 344 6.36 15.40 -1.54
CA PHE A 344 6.75 14.00 -1.68
C PHE A 344 5.62 12.99 -1.36
N ASP A 345 4.53 13.42 -0.70
CA ASP A 345 3.41 12.55 -0.36
C ASP A 345 2.46 12.39 -1.56
N ARG A 346 2.34 13.44 -2.37
CA ARG A 346 1.45 13.54 -3.53
C ARG A 346 2.12 14.33 -4.63
N ASP A 347 2.07 13.81 -5.84
CA ASP A 347 2.42 14.58 -7.03
C ASP A 347 1.58 15.88 -7.08
N PRO A 348 2.13 17.01 -7.56
CA PRO A 348 1.36 18.25 -7.73
C PRO A 348 0.06 18.08 -8.52
N ASP A 349 0.01 17.09 -9.41
CA ASP A 349 -1.15 16.76 -10.24
C ASP A 349 -2.03 15.63 -9.62
N TYR A 350 -1.84 15.30 -8.34
CA TYR A 350 -2.70 14.33 -7.62
C TYR A 350 -4.16 14.80 -7.64
N ASP A 351 -5.04 13.96 -8.16
CA ASP A 351 -6.46 14.25 -8.30
C ASP A 351 -7.26 13.37 -7.33
N PRO A 352 -7.76 13.96 -6.22
CA PRO A 352 -8.51 13.20 -5.22
C PRO A 352 -9.86 12.69 -5.76
N SER A 353 -10.35 13.18 -6.91
CA SER A 353 -11.61 12.74 -7.50
C SER A 353 -11.56 11.35 -8.14
N TRP A 354 -10.36 10.76 -8.26
CA TRP A 354 -10.20 9.33 -8.58
C TRP A 354 -10.50 8.43 -7.40
N LEU A 355 -10.51 8.96 -6.18
CA LEU A 355 -10.90 8.23 -4.96
C LEU A 355 -12.26 8.73 -4.49
N ARG A 356 -13.00 7.85 -3.81
CA ARG A 356 -14.35 8.13 -3.28
C ARG A 356 -14.39 8.11 -1.75
N TYR A 357 -13.32 8.57 -1.11
CA TYR A 357 -13.22 8.61 0.35
C TYR A 357 -14.13 9.65 1.01
N ASP A 358 -14.82 10.47 0.22
CA ASP A 358 -15.93 11.32 0.65
C ASP A 358 -17.29 10.59 0.68
N GLU A 359 -17.39 9.43 0.02
CA GLU A 359 -18.60 8.60 -0.06
C GLU A 359 -18.51 7.32 0.77
N VAL A 360 -17.32 6.71 0.84
CA VAL A 360 -17.08 5.40 1.47
C VAL A 360 -15.78 5.38 2.28
N ASP A 361 -15.72 4.50 3.27
CA ASP A 361 -14.49 4.20 4.00
C ASP A 361 -13.49 3.39 3.14
N ILE A 362 -12.29 3.13 3.66
CA ILE A 362 -11.26 2.32 2.99
C ILE A 362 -11.67 0.87 2.73
N TYR A 363 -12.78 0.41 3.29
CA TYR A 363 -13.35 -0.91 3.08
C TYR A 363 -14.56 -0.87 2.13
N GLY A 364 -14.88 0.27 1.53
CA GLY A 364 -16.00 0.43 0.59
C GLY A 364 -17.38 0.38 1.26
N ASP A 365 -17.43 0.59 2.58
CA ASP A 365 -18.66 0.72 3.35
C ASP A 365 -19.02 2.23 3.45
N PRO A 366 -20.31 2.63 3.43
CA PRO A 366 -20.70 4.03 3.52
C PRO A 366 -20.18 4.71 4.78
N LEU A 367 -19.85 5.99 4.69
CA LEU A 367 -19.49 6.81 5.85
C LEU A 367 -20.76 7.12 6.68
N ASP A 368 -20.69 6.90 8.00
CA ASP A 368 -21.77 7.17 8.96
C ASP A 368 -22.00 8.67 9.23
#